data_AF-A0A3B9QY43-F1
#
_entry.id   AF-A0A3B9QY43-F1
#
_cell.length_a   1.000
_cell.length_b   1.000
_cell.length_c   1.000
_cell.angle_alpha   90.00
_cell.angle_beta   90.00
_cell.angle_gamma   90.00
#
_symmetry.space_group_name_H-M   'P 1'
#
loop_
_entity.id
_entity.type
_entity.pdbx_description
1 polymer ?
#
loop_
_entity_poly.entity_id
_entity_poly.type
_entity_poly.pdbx_seq_one_letter_code
_entity_poly.pdbx_strand_id
1 'polypeptide(L)'
;PASELRVLPFNRCVRDLGELTPQTFLRKLEDDFTVETMPHDQAVLPSRQGQFLMLMEGCAATVTLRSQPQDPSPVKNLDVAILQDRVLAPVLGIEDARKDPRLDYVTGDSGIAGLMQRVREGWQLSIACYPTSMGELMAVADASEVMPPKSTCFDPKPRSGLFVRMS
;
A
#
# COMPACT_ATOMS: atom_id res chain seq x y z
N PRO A 1 -0.51 -27.78 -15.55
CA PRO A 1 -1.02 -27.15 -14.30
C PRO A 1 -1.14 -25.64 -14.51
N ALA A 2 -2.38 -25.14 -14.59
CA ALA A 2 -2.65 -23.72 -14.79
C ALA A 2 -2.35 -22.97 -13.48
N SER A 3 -1.25 -22.23 -13.43
CA SER A 3 -1.04 -21.25 -12.38
C SER A 3 -2.07 -20.14 -12.58
N GLU A 4 -3.08 -20.06 -11.71
CA GLU A 4 -3.95 -18.88 -11.64
C GLU A 4 -3.07 -17.66 -11.36
N LEU A 5 -3.18 -16.64 -12.20
CA LEU A 5 -2.45 -15.39 -12.05
C LEU A 5 -2.99 -14.67 -10.82
N ARG A 6 -2.16 -14.56 -9.77
CA ARG A 6 -2.54 -13.86 -8.54
C ARG A 6 -2.09 -12.41 -8.58
N VAL A 7 -2.97 -11.51 -8.15
CA VAL A 7 -2.62 -10.11 -7.90
C VAL A 7 -2.22 -9.96 -6.44
N LEU A 8 -0.97 -9.59 -6.21
CA LEU A 8 -0.40 -9.35 -4.89
C LEU A 8 -0.19 -7.84 -4.68
N PRO A 9 -0.38 -7.35 -3.43
CA PRO A 9 -0.10 -5.98 -3.09
C PRO A 9 1.41 -5.75 -2.99
N PHE A 10 1.82 -4.49 -3.16
CA PHE A 10 3.10 -4.03 -2.66
C PHE A 10 2.89 -3.27 -1.37
N ASN A 11 3.44 -3.83 -0.31
CA ASN A 11 3.49 -3.19 0.99
C ASN A 11 4.65 -2.20 1.01
N ARG A 12 4.50 -1.14 1.79
CA ARG A 12 5.50 -0.06 1.90
C ARG A 12 6.14 -0.09 3.27
N CYS A 13 7.44 0.15 3.32
CA CYS A 13 8.17 0.36 4.55
C CYS A 13 8.74 1.77 4.50
N VAL A 14 8.60 2.53 5.58
CA VAL A 14 9.12 3.89 5.75
C VAL A 14 10.19 3.87 6.84
N ARG A 15 11.39 4.38 6.52
CA ARG A 15 12.54 4.35 7.42
C ARG A 15 12.29 5.14 8.70
N ASP A 16 11.74 6.34 8.56
CA ASP A 16 11.48 7.26 9.67
C ASP A 16 10.15 8.02 9.49
N LEU A 17 9.59 8.47 10.61
CA LEU A 17 8.39 9.31 10.66
C LEU A 17 8.74 10.82 10.68
N GLY A 18 9.98 11.19 10.32
CA GLY A 18 10.51 12.54 10.51
C GLY A 18 10.55 12.93 11.99
N GLU A 19 9.94 14.07 12.32
CA GLU A 19 9.85 14.59 13.69
C GLU A 19 8.63 14.02 14.46
N LEU A 20 7.84 13.14 13.84
CA LEU A 20 6.62 12.61 14.44
C LEU A 20 6.91 11.38 15.29
N THR A 21 6.24 11.28 16.44
CA THR A 21 6.12 10.03 17.17
C THR A 21 5.03 9.15 16.56
N PRO A 22 5.05 7.81 16.74
CA PRO A 22 3.99 6.92 16.27
C PRO A 22 2.57 7.38 16.66
N GLN A 23 2.42 7.85 17.90
CA GLN A 23 1.14 8.37 18.42
C GLN A 23 0.69 9.65 17.71
N THR A 24 1.63 10.58 17.45
CA THR A 24 1.32 11.84 16.76
C THR A 24 1.02 11.59 15.29
N PHE A 25 1.77 10.67 14.66
CA PHE A 25 1.52 10.20 13.31
C PHE A 25 0.10 9.64 13.18
N LEU A 26 -0.27 8.67 14.03
CA LEU A 26 -1.62 8.08 14.00
C LEU A 26 -2.72 9.12 14.21
N ARG A 27 -2.53 10.07 15.14
CA ARG A 27 -3.49 11.16 15.37
C ARG A 27 -3.70 12.03 14.13
N LYS A 28 -2.64 12.32 13.37
CA LYS A 28 -2.76 13.06 12.10
C LYS A 28 -3.58 12.31 11.05
N LEU A 29 -3.65 10.98 11.13
CA LEU A 29 -4.47 10.19 10.21
C LEU A 29 -5.97 10.27 10.55
N GLU A 30 -6.33 10.64 11.78
CA GLU A 30 -7.73 10.61 12.22
C GLU A 30 -8.64 11.58 11.45
N ASP A 31 -8.07 12.59 10.80
CA ASP A 31 -8.76 13.56 9.95
C ASP A 31 -9.48 12.87 8.78
N ASP A 32 -8.79 11.95 8.09
CA ASP A 32 -9.31 11.23 6.91
C ASP A 32 -9.69 9.76 7.23
N PHE A 33 -9.17 9.21 8.32
CA PHE A 33 -9.26 7.79 8.64
C PHE A 33 -9.85 7.52 10.03
N THR A 34 -10.50 6.36 10.18
CA THR A 34 -10.74 5.73 11.48
C THR A 34 -9.51 4.90 11.82
N VAL A 35 -8.93 5.12 13.00
CA VAL A 35 -7.70 4.45 13.46
C VAL A 35 -8.02 3.55 14.65
N GLU A 36 -7.67 2.28 14.55
CA GLU A 36 -7.88 1.27 15.58
C GLU A 36 -6.54 0.62 15.93
N THR A 37 -5.99 0.95 17.11
CA THR A 37 -4.71 0.40 17.57
C THR A 37 -4.87 -0.94 18.26
N MET A 38 -3.92 -1.85 18.06
CA MET A 38 -3.90 -3.18 18.67
C MET A 38 -2.47 -3.66 18.91
N PRO A 39 -2.26 -4.68 19.75
CA PRO A 39 -0.97 -5.34 19.84
C PRO A 39 -0.65 -6.13 18.56
N HIS A 40 0.63 -6.43 18.31
CA HIS A 40 1.08 -7.07 17.07
C HIS A 40 0.48 -8.47 16.83
N ASP A 41 0.18 -9.22 17.89
CA ASP A 41 -0.41 -10.57 17.81
C ASP A 41 -1.87 -10.56 17.33
N GLN A 42 -2.52 -9.40 17.39
CA GLN A 42 -3.88 -9.18 16.89
C GLN A 42 -3.91 -8.50 15.52
N ALA A 43 -2.75 -8.19 14.93
CA ALA A 43 -2.67 -7.55 13.63
C ALA A 43 -3.30 -8.43 12.54
N VAL A 44 -4.16 -7.83 11.72
CA VAL A 44 -4.85 -8.49 10.60
C VAL A 44 -4.55 -7.74 9.31
N LEU A 45 -4.25 -8.48 8.23
CA LEU A 45 -4.09 -7.88 6.90
C LEU A 45 -5.40 -7.22 6.45
N PRO A 46 -5.33 -6.14 5.65
CA PRO A 46 -6.52 -5.47 5.16
C PRO A 46 -7.38 -6.44 4.33
N SER A 47 -8.69 -6.36 4.56
CA SER A 47 -9.70 -7.26 3.99
C SER A 47 -10.55 -6.61 2.90
N ARG A 48 -10.45 -5.29 2.76
CA ARG A 48 -11.19 -4.48 1.78
C ARG A 48 -10.41 -3.24 1.38
N GLN A 49 -10.77 -2.66 0.23
CA GLN A 49 -10.25 -1.38 -0.25
C GLN A 49 -10.45 -0.27 0.79
N GLY A 50 -9.49 0.65 0.86
CA GLY A 50 -9.44 1.77 1.82
C GLY A 50 -9.04 1.35 3.22
N GLN A 51 -8.64 0.09 3.42
CA GLN A 51 -8.11 -0.41 4.69
C GLN A 51 -6.60 -0.65 4.56
N PHE A 52 -5.87 -0.21 5.57
CA PHE A 52 -4.43 -0.38 5.68
C PHE A 52 -4.10 -0.97 7.03
N LEU A 53 -3.12 -1.88 7.07
CA LEU A 53 -2.48 -2.29 8.32
C LEU A 53 -1.17 -1.53 8.46
N MET A 54 -0.97 -0.86 9.58
CA MET A 54 0.26 -0.16 9.93
C MET A 54 0.93 -0.86 11.11
N LEU A 55 2.20 -1.22 10.94
CA LEU A 55 3.03 -1.86 11.96
C LEU A 55 4.17 -0.92 12.32
N MET A 56 4.32 -0.64 13.60
CA MET A 56 5.35 0.21 14.19
C MET A 56 5.96 -0.50 15.40
N GLU A 57 7.02 0.06 15.96
CA GLU A 57 7.59 -0.49 17.19
C GLU A 57 6.56 -0.45 18.33
N GLY A 58 6.29 -1.62 18.93
CA GLY A 58 5.39 -1.76 20.08
C GLY A 58 3.89 -1.73 19.79
N CYS A 59 3.43 -1.35 18.59
CA CYS A 59 2.00 -1.37 18.26
C CYS A 59 1.69 -1.64 16.78
N ALA A 60 0.47 -2.11 16.52
CA ALA A 60 -0.16 -2.18 15.22
C ALA A 60 -1.38 -1.24 15.17
N ALA A 61 -1.77 -0.80 13.99
CA ALA A 61 -2.99 -0.05 13.78
C ALA A 61 -3.68 -0.48 12.48
N THR A 62 -4.98 -0.72 12.56
CA THR A 62 -5.85 -0.78 11.38
C THR A 62 -6.33 0.63 11.09
N VAL A 63 -6.07 1.09 9.88
CA VAL A 63 -6.43 2.43 9.42
C VAL A 63 -7.43 2.28 8.28
N THR A 64 -8.64 2.77 8.48
CA THR A 64 -9.75 2.62 7.52
C THR A 64 -10.21 4.00 7.06
N LEU A 65 -10.23 4.21 5.75
CA LEU A 65 -10.67 5.49 5.18
C LEU A 65 -12.14 5.76 5.53
N ARG A 66 -12.44 6.96 6.04
CA ARG A 66 -13.81 7.32 6.46
C ARG A 66 -14.76 7.45 5.27
N SER A 67 -14.25 7.86 4.12
CA SER A 67 -15.03 8.04 2.90
C SER A 67 -14.15 7.76 1.68
N GLN A 68 -14.56 6.80 0.86
CA GLN A 68 -13.85 6.47 -0.37
C GLN A 68 -13.91 7.66 -1.34
N PRO A 69 -12.78 8.02 -2.00
CA PRO A 69 -12.82 8.99 -3.07
C PRO A 69 -13.72 8.47 -4.20
N GLN A 70 -14.39 9.41 -4.84
CA GLN A 70 -15.15 9.18 -6.07
C GLN A 70 -14.55 10.06 -7.16
N ASP A 71 -13.24 9.94 -7.36
CA ASP A 71 -12.58 10.71 -8.42
C ASP A 71 -12.93 10.09 -9.78
N PRO A 72 -13.19 10.91 -10.81
CA PRO A 72 -13.40 10.42 -12.18
C PRO A 72 -12.23 9.60 -12.71
N SER A 73 -11.00 9.85 -12.23
CA SER A 73 -9.82 9.04 -12.54
C SER A 73 -9.81 7.79 -11.67
N PRO A 74 -9.88 6.57 -12.26
CA PRO A 74 -9.80 5.32 -11.52
C PRO A 74 -8.50 5.18 -10.74
N VAL A 75 -7.39 5.75 -11.25
CA VAL A 75 -6.09 5.70 -10.58
C VAL A 75 -6.11 6.35 -9.20
N LYS A 76 -6.80 7.48 -9.05
CA LYS A 76 -6.88 8.20 -7.77
C LYS A 76 -7.74 7.49 -6.73
N ASN A 77 -8.55 6.52 -7.14
CA ASN A 77 -9.35 5.72 -6.23
C ASN A 77 -8.61 4.47 -5.73
N LEU A 78 -7.42 4.17 -6.27
CA LEU A 78 -6.61 3.04 -5.83
C LEU A 78 -6.03 3.29 -4.44
N ASP A 79 -5.99 2.28 -3.59
CA ASP A 79 -5.39 2.33 -2.25
C ASP A 79 -3.95 2.87 -2.27
N VAL A 80 -3.20 2.53 -3.31
CA VAL A 80 -1.82 2.98 -3.49
C VAL A 80 -1.69 4.47 -3.79
N ALA A 81 -2.69 5.08 -4.44
CA ALA A 81 -2.76 6.51 -4.70
C ALA A 81 -3.30 7.23 -3.46
N ILE A 82 -4.36 6.70 -2.83
CA ILE A 82 -4.89 7.21 -1.55
C ILE A 82 -3.78 7.27 -0.50
N LEU A 83 -2.98 6.21 -0.36
CA LEU A 83 -1.88 6.19 0.59
C LEU A 83 -0.82 7.24 0.27
N GLN A 84 -0.51 7.46 -1.01
CA GLN A 84 0.42 8.50 -1.43
C GLN A 84 -0.10 9.90 -1.07
N ASP A 85 -1.35 10.18 -1.46
CA ASP A 85 -1.93 11.52 -1.42
C ASP A 85 -2.45 11.92 -0.03
N ARG A 86 -2.80 10.95 0.81
CA ARG A 86 -3.39 11.18 2.15
C ARG A 86 -2.43 10.90 3.30
N VAL A 87 -1.37 10.13 3.08
CA VAL A 87 -0.44 9.73 4.14
C VAL A 87 0.99 10.11 3.79
N LEU A 88 1.55 9.54 2.73
CA LEU A 88 2.98 9.66 2.44
C LEU A 88 3.38 11.12 2.17
N ALA A 89 2.70 11.81 1.27
CA ALA A 89 3.00 13.21 0.95
C ALA A 89 2.63 14.18 2.08
N PRO A 90 1.36 14.26 2.56
CA PRO A 90 0.97 15.31 3.50
C PRO A 90 1.43 15.08 4.94
N VAL A 91 1.59 13.82 5.38
CA VAL A 91 1.94 13.50 6.77
C VAL A 91 3.44 13.24 6.93
N LEU A 92 4.05 12.53 5.97
CA LEU A 92 5.46 12.11 6.05
C LEU A 92 6.40 12.93 5.14
N GLY A 93 5.86 13.82 4.32
CA GLY A 93 6.64 14.64 3.38
C GLY A 93 7.30 13.83 2.26
N ILE A 94 6.77 12.65 1.94
CA ILE A 94 7.27 11.77 0.87
C ILE A 94 6.51 12.12 -0.41
N GLU A 95 7.02 13.08 -1.18
CA GLU A 95 6.32 13.59 -2.38
C GLU A 95 6.39 12.62 -3.58
N ASP A 96 7.55 12.01 -3.84
CA ASP A 96 7.76 11.07 -4.94
C ASP A 96 8.27 9.72 -4.40
N ALA A 97 7.35 8.77 -4.26
CA ALA A 97 7.68 7.44 -3.76
C ALA A 97 8.68 6.67 -4.63
N ARG A 98 8.91 7.07 -5.89
CA ARG A 98 9.90 6.41 -6.76
C ARG A 98 11.34 6.79 -6.42
N LYS A 99 11.53 7.92 -5.76
CA LYS A 99 12.84 8.54 -5.55
C LYS A 99 13.19 8.75 -4.08
N ASP A 100 12.20 8.72 -3.18
CA ASP A 100 12.46 8.94 -1.76
C ASP A 100 13.22 7.73 -1.15
N PRO A 101 14.45 7.93 -0.65
CA PRO A 101 15.27 6.85 -0.09
C PRO A 101 14.75 6.30 1.25
N ARG A 102 13.76 6.98 1.86
CA ARG A 102 13.09 6.52 3.07
C ARG A 102 12.05 5.45 2.78
N LEU A 103 11.73 5.15 1.51
CA LEU A 103 10.80 4.09 1.13
C LEU A 103 11.51 2.83 0.65
N ASP A 104 10.98 1.69 1.08
CA ASP A 104 11.25 0.39 0.48
C ASP A 104 9.96 -0.43 0.40
N TYR A 105 10.00 -1.54 -0.33
CA TYR A 105 8.82 -2.32 -0.68
C TYR A 105 8.98 -3.78 -0.30
N VAL A 106 7.89 -4.36 0.20
CA VAL A 106 7.78 -5.79 0.50
C VAL A 106 6.60 -6.33 -0.30
N THR A 107 6.79 -7.45 -0.98
CA THR A 107 5.72 -8.13 -1.71
C THR A 107 4.72 -8.76 -0.74
N GLY A 108 3.45 -8.79 -1.11
CA GLY A 108 2.38 -9.28 -0.23
C GLY A 108 2.48 -10.76 0.16
N ASP A 109 3.27 -11.56 -0.55
CA ASP A 109 3.54 -12.97 -0.24
C ASP A 109 4.21 -13.17 1.14
N SER A 110 4.95 -12.16 1.61
CA SER A 110 5.64 -12.20 2.90
C SER A 110 4.70 -11.96 4.09
N GLY A 111 3.47 -11.47 3.83
CA GLY A 111 2.45 -11.20 4.84
C GLY A 111 2.90 -10.28 5.98
N ILE A 112 2.26 -10.45 7.14
CA ILE A 112 2.58 -9.68 8.37
C ILE A 112 4.00 -9.98 8.84
N ALA A 113 4.46 -11.23 8.72
CA ALA A 113 5.78 -11.66 9.18
C ALA A 113 6.91 -10.88 8.47
N GLY A 114 6.80 -10.71 7.14
CA GLY A 114 7.78 -9.92 6.38
C GLY A 114 7.78 -8.44 6.75
N LEU A 115 6.62 -7.85 7.04
CA LEU A 115 6.53 -6.46 7.48
C LEU A 115 7.09 -6.27 8.89
N MET A 116 6.76 -7.18 9.81
CA MET A 116 7.32 -7.20 11.16
C MET A 116 8.84 -7.36 11.15
N GLN A 117 9.38 -8.13 10.20
CA GLN A 117 10.82 -8.25 10.03
C GLN A 117 11.46 -6.89 9.68
N ARG A 118 10.83 -6.08 8.82
CA ARG A 118 11.32 -4.72 8.53
C ARG A 118 11.27 -3.82 9.76
N VAL A 119 10.20 -3.88 10.55
CA VAL A 119 10.13 -3.13 11.82
C VAL A 119 11.31 -3.50 12.74
N ARG A 120 11.63 -4.79 12.86
CA ARG A 120 12.79 -5.27 13.65
C ARG A 120 14.14 -4.84 13.10
N GLU A 121 14.24 -4.59 11.80
CA GLU A 121 15.44 -4.07 11.13
C GLU A 121 15.60 -2.53 11.30
N GLY A 122 14.72 -1.89 12.06
CA GLY A 122 14.79 -0.46 12.37
C GLY A 122 13.94 0.42 11.45
N TRP A 123 13.05 -0.16 10.63
CA TRP A 123 12.06 0.62 9.90
C TRP A 123 10.97 1.10 10.85
N GLN A 124 10.71 2.40 10.92
CA GLN A 124 9.74 2.94 11.88
C GLN A 124 8.28 2.63 11.52
N LEU A 125 7.96 2.38 10.25
CA LEU A 125 6.60 2.09 9.80
C LEU A 125 6.59 1.08 8.66
N SER A 126 5.77 0.04 8.76
CA SER A 126 5.46 -0.88 7.67
C SER A 126 3.95 -0.90 7.41
N ILE A 127 3.55 -0.81 6.15
CA ILE A 127 2.17 -0.58 5.71
C ILE A 127 1.76 -1.71 4.77
N ALA A 128 0.79 -2.52 5.18
CA ALA A 128 0.14 -3.47 4.30
C ALA A 128 -1.03 -2.80 3.59
N CYS A 129 -1.10 -2.99 2.27
CA CYS A 129 -2.19 -2.49 1.42
C CYS A 129 -3.12 -3.64 1.02
N TYR A 130 -4.40 -3.33 0.78
CA TYR A 130 -5.28 -4.28 0.11
C TYR A 130 -4.80 -4.51 -1.34
N PRO A 131 -4.81 -5.75 -1.85
CA PRO A 131 -4.41 -6.02 -3.23
C PRO A 131 -5.34 -5.32 -4.22
N THR A 132 -4.77 -4.68 -5.25
CA THR A 132 -5.56 -4.13 -6.34
C THR A 132 -6.40 -5.22 -7.00
N SER A 133 -7.69 -5.02 -7.09
CA SER A 133 -8.60 -5.97 -7.73
C SER A 133 -8.46 -5.98 -9.26
N MET A 134 -8.92 -7.06 -9.89
CA MET A 134 -8.99 -7.11 -11.35
C MET A 134 -9.91 -6.02 -11.92
N GLY A 135 -11.01 -5.70 -11.21
CA GLY A 135 -11.92 -4.64 -11.62
C GLY A 135 -11.26 -3.26 -11.66
N GLU A 136 -10.45 -2.94 -10.65
CA GLU A 136 -9.66 -1.70 -10.62
C GLU A 136 -8.62 -1.66 -11.75
N LEU A 137 -7.93 -2.77 -12.01
CA LEU A 137 -6.97 -2.86 -13.12
C LEU A 137 -7.66 -2.62 -14.47
N MET A 138 -8.83 -3.22 -14.69
CA MET A 138 -9.61 -3.03 -15.92
C MET A 138 -10.11 -1.58 -16.04
N ALA A 139 -10.61 -0.98 -14.94
CA ALA A 139 -11.09 0.40 -14.96
C ALA A 139 -9.98 1.39 -15.35
N VAL A 140 -8.75 1.21 -14.84
CA VAL A 140 -7.60 2.05 -15.22
C VAL A 140 -7.25 1.87 -16.70
N ALA A 141 -7.27 0.63 -17.20
CA ALA A 141 -6.99 0.34 -18.61
C ALA A 141 -8.04 0.94 -19.55
N ASP A 142 -9.32 0.81 -19.22
CA ASP A 142 -10.44 1.39 -19.99
C ASP A 142 -10.38 2.92 -20.02
N ALA A 143 -9.92 3.54 -18.93
CA ALA A 143 -9.66 4.98 -18.86
C ALA A 143 -8.38 5.42 -19.62
N SER A 144 -7.62 4.49 -20.21
CA SER A 144 -6.31 4.76 -20.84
C SER A 144 -5.31 5.45 -19.90
N GLU A 145 -5.45 5.23 -18.59
CA GLU A 145 -4.57 5.79 -17.56
C GLU A 145 -3.42 4.83 -17.22
N VAL A 146 -2.40 5.36 -16.52
CA VAL A 146 -1.21 4.59 -16.14
C VAL A 146 -1.26 4.27 -14.65
N MET A 147 -1.10 2.99 -14.31
CA MET A 147 -1.02 2.53 -12.92
C MET A 147 0.11 3.26 -12.15
N PRO A 148 -0.12 3.66 -10.89
CA PRO A 148 0.94 4.17 -10.03
C PRO A 148 2.11 3.18 -9.90
N PRO A 149 3.32 3.65 -9.54
CA PRO A 149 4.46 2.75 -9.35
C PRO A 149 4.17 1.74 -8.25
N LYS A 150 4.57 0.49 -8.44
CA LYS A 150 4.41 -0.59 -7.45
C LYS A 150 2.95 -0.74 -6.99
N SER A 151 1.99 -0.62 -7.90
CA SER A 151 0.58 -0.82 -7.58
C SER A 151 0.18 -2.29 -7.47
N THR A 152 0.83 -3.16 -8.25
CA THR A 152 0.38 -4.55 -8.42
C THR A 152 1.55 -5.45 -8.77
N CYS A 153 1.71 -6.56 -8.05
CA CYS A 153 2.63 -7.65 -8.40
C CYS A 153 1.82 -8.85 -8.92
N PHE A 154 2.18 -9.38 -10.08
CA PHE A 154 1.57 -10.60 -10.60
C PHE A 154 2.45 -11.81 -10.25
N ASP A 155 1.81 -12.88 -9.77
CA ASP A 155 2.48 -14.15 -9.48
C ASP A 155 1.80 -15.32 -10.24
N PRO A 156 2.53 -16.06 -11.10
CA PRO A 156 3.92 -15.84 -11.48
C PRO A 156 4.10 -14.53 -12.25
N LYS A 157 5.29 -13.91 -12.12
CA LYS A 157 5.63 -12.71 -12.92
C LYS A 157 5.34 -13.03 -14.39
N PRO A 158 4.53 -12.21 -15.09
CA PRO A 158 4.27 -12.43 -16.51
C PRO A 158 5.63 -12.48 -17.19
N ARG A 159 5.94 -13.63 -17.80
CA ARG A 159 7.10 -13.73 -18.67
C ARG A 159 6.86 -12.67 -19.74
N SER A 160 7.78 -11.72 -19.88
CA SER A 160 7.70 -10.64 -20.84
C SER A 160 7.57 -11.22 -22.25
N GLY A 161 6.34 -11.50 -22.68
CA GLY A 161 6.03 -11.99 -24.00
C GLY A 161 6.12 -10.81 -24.95
N LEU A 162 7.13 -10.81 -25.80
CA LEU A 162 7.25 -9.94 -26.96
C LEU A 162 5.92 -9.99 -27.75
N PHE A 163 5.13 -8.92 -27.72
CA PHE A 163 3.99 -8.76 -28.62
C PHE A 163 4.52 -8.46 -30.02
N VAL A 164 4.65 -9.48 -30.86
CA VAL A 164 4.82 -9.29 -32.30
C VAL A 164 3.43 -9.07 -32.89
N ARG A 165 3.10 -7.82 -33.23
CA ARG A 165 1.95 -7.49 -34.07
C ARG A 165 2.30 -7.90 -35.51
N MET A 166 1.86 -9.08 -35.93
CA MET A 166 1.88 -9.45 -37.35
C MET A 166 0.81 -8.61 -38.04
N SER A 167 1.24 -7.79 -38.99
CA SER A 167 0.36 -7.00 -39.88
C SER A 167 -0.12 -7.87 -41.02
#